data_AF-A0A7T5REA7-F1
#
_entry.id   AF-A0A7T5REA7-F1
#
_cell.length_a   1.000
_cell.length_b   1.000
_cell.length_c   1.000
_cell.angle_alpha   90.00
_cell.angle_beta   90.00
_cell.angle_gamma   90.00
#
_symmetry.space_group_name_H-M   'P 1'
#
loop_
_entity.id
_entity.type
_entity.pdbx_description
1 polymer ?
#
loop_
_entity_poly.entity_id
_entity_poly.type
_entity_poly.pdbx_seq_one_letter_code
_entity_poly.pdbx_strand_id
1 'polypeptide(L)'
;MKKHSDGENALVERVVEKHNNNGKILWSKVAEEIGAVLERKITPGAVKTWHYRVVAQGGVKQSQRAGDKTWERTQRWIKNLLASNYRMRAQLNSKRGKRRASARTELLKKKVKELREEIAKLKAELKNHRPILRWWVRTRMALKSAGKALIE
;
A
#
# COMPACT_ATOMS: atom_id res chain seq x y z
N MET A 1 -19.01 -16.91 1.91
CA MET A 1 -19.48 -16.99 0.50
C MET A 1 -20.60 -18.00 0.42
N LYS A 2 -21.79 -17.62 -0.08
CA LYS A 2 -22.89 -18.57 -0.32
C LYS A 2 -22.41 -19.67 -1.28
N LYS A 3 -22.71 -20.94 -0.96
CA LYS A 3 -22.47 -22.08 -1.85
C LYS A 3 -23.67 -22.15 -2.80
N HIS A 4 -23.41 -22.19 -4.10
CA HIS A 4 -24.43 -22.47 -5.11
C HIS A 4 -24.75 -23.97 -5.12
N SER A 5 -26.01 -24.33 -5.40
CA SER A 5 -26.41 -25.73 -5.50
C SER A 5 -25.84 -26.37 -6.77
N ASP A 6 -25.75 -27.71 -6.81
CA ASP A 6 -25.28 -28.41 -8.00
C ASP A 6 -26.18 -28.16 -9.22
N GLY A 7 -27.49 -27.95 -9.01
CA GLY A 7 -28.43 -27.56 -10.06
C GLY A 7 -28.18 -26.15 -10.60
N GLU A 8 -27.87 -25.19 -9.72
CA GLU A 8 -27.47 -23.85 -10.15
C GLU A 8 -26.13 -23.87 -10.91
N ASN A 9 -25.18 -24.73 -10.53
CA ASN A 9 -23.89 -24.88 -11.24
C ASN A 9 -24.08 -25.45 -12.66
N ALA A 10 -24.93 -26.48 -12.81
CA ALA A 10 -25.24 -27.07 -14.11
C ALA A 10 -25.97 -26.09 -15.04
N LEU A 11 -26.82 -25.22 -14.48
CA LEU A 11 -27.45 -24.13 -15.23
C LEU A 11 -26.41 -23.18 -15.83
N VAL A 12 -25.41 -22.76 -15.04
CA VAL A 12 -24.35 -21.87 -15.50
C VAL A 12 -23.55 -22.50 -16.63
N GLU A 13 -23.16 -23.77 -16.51
CA GLU A 13 -22.40 -24.47 -17.56
C GLU A 13 -23.21 -24.54 -18.86
N ARG A 14 -24.49 -24.93 -18.79
CA ARG A 14 -25.38 -25.03 -19.95
C ARG A 14 -25.56 -23.68 -20.66
N VAL A 15 -25.82 -22.62 -19.90
CA VAL A 15 -26.04 -21.28 -20.48
C VAL A 15 -24.74 -20.71 -21.04
N VAL A 16 -23.60 -20.93 -20.37
CA VAL A 16 -22.29 -20.51 -20.88
C VAL A 16 -21.96 -21.22 -22.19
N GLU A 17 -22.20 -22.52 -22.28
CA GLU A 17 -21.94 -23.31 -23.49
C GLU A 17 -22.83 -22.87 -24.67
N LYS A 18 -24.11 -22.59 -24.40
CA LYS A 18 -25.05 -22.03 -25.39
C LYS A 18 -24.59 -20.68 -25.97
N HIS A 19 -23.92 -19.84 -25.17
CA HIS A 19 -23.41 -18.52 -25.59
C HIS A 19 -21.90 -18.51 -25.86
N ASN A 20 -21.28 -19.68 -25.99
CA ASN A 20 -19.86 -19.81 -26.30
C ASN A 20 -19.64 -19.97 -27.81
N ASN A 21 -19.21 -18.91 -28.48
CA ASN A 21 -18.85 -18.95 -29.90
C ASN A 21 -17.33 -19.06 -30.05
N ASN A 22 -16.81 -20.29 -30.18
CA ASN A 22 -15.39 -20.58 -30.36
C ASN A 22 -14.49 -19.87 -29.33
N GLY A 23 -14.87 -19.91 -28.05
CA GLY A 23 -14.12 -19.33 -26.93
C GLY A 23 -14.48 -17.86 -26.60
N LYS A 24 -15.33 -17.21 -27.40
CA LYS A 24 -15.89 -15.89 -27.08
C LYS A 24 -17.26 -16.03 -26.43
N ILE A 25 -17.30 -15.79 -25.12
CA ILE A 25 -18.53 -15.86 -24.31
C ILE A 25 -19.11 -14.46 -24.12
N LEU A 26 -20.38 -14.27 -24.50
CA LEU A 26 -21.13 -13.04 -24.29
C LEU A 26 -21.72 -12.99 -22.87
N TRP A 27 -20.89 -12.60 -21.89
CA TRP A 27 -21.24 -12.62 -20.47
C TRP A 27 -22.49 -11.81 -20.09
N SER A 28 -22.85 -10.77 -20.86
CA SER A 28 -24.07 -10.00 -20.64
C SER A 28 -25.33 -10.85 -20.86
N LYS A 29 -25.40 -11.57 -21.98
CA LYS A 29 -26.54 -12.46 -22.30
C LYS A 29 -26.63 -13.64 -21.35
N VAL A 30 -25.47 -14.20 -20.97
CA VAL A 30 -25.40 -15.27 -19.97
C VAL A 30 -25.95 -14.80 -18.63
N ALA A 31 -25.61 -13.58 -18.19
CA ALA A 31 -26.11 -13.04 -16.93
C ALA A 31 -27.60 -12.73 -16.94
N GLU A 32 -28.13 -12.25 -18.07
CA GLU A 32 -29.56 -12.04 -18.26
C GLU A 32 -30.34 -13.35 -18.19
N GLU A 33 -29.90 -14.40 -18.91
CA GLU A 33 -30.59 -15.69 -18.95
C GLU A 33 -30.54 -16.42 -17.59
N ILE A 34 -29.38 -16.41 -16.91
CA ILE A 34 -29.28 -16.99 -15.56
C ILE A 34 -30.07 -16.16 -14.55
N GLY A 35 -30.05 -14.83 -14.68
CA GLY A 35 -30.82 -13.94 -13.81
C GLY A 35 -32.32 -14.14 -13.95
N ALA A 36 -32.81 -14.40 -15.17
CA ALA A 36 -34.21 -14.73 -15.43
C ALA A 36 -34.61 -16.07 -14.82
N VAL A 37 -33.81 -17.12 -14.98
CA VAL A 37 -34.11 -18.46 -14.43
C VAL A 37 -34.06 -18.49 -12.90
N LEU A 38 -33.16 -17.71 -12.29
CA LEU A 38 -32.99 -17.65 -10.83
C LEU A 38 -33.77 -16.49 -10.19
N GLU A 39 -34.61 -15.81 -10.97
CA GLU A 39 -35.44 -14.67 -10.55
C GLU A 39 -34.66 -13.60 -9.75
N ARG A 40 -33.41 -13.34 -10.14
CA ARG A 40 -32.52 -12.42 -9.42
C ARG A 40 -31.63 -11.64 -10.37
N LYS A 41 -31.32 -10.40 -10.00
CA LYS A 41 -30.35 -9.58 -10.76
C LYS A 41 -28.93 -10.11 -10.54
N ILE A 42 -28.31 -10.61 -11.60
CA ILE A 42 -26.92 -11.09 -11.58
C ILE A 42 -26.10 -10.23 -12.53
N THR A 43 -24.91 -9.83 -12.10
CA THR A 43 -23.99 -9.09 -12.95
C THR A 43 -23.16 -10.04 -13.80
N PRO A 44 -22.74 -9.63 -15.02
CA PRO A 44 -21.82 -10.43 -15.85
C PRO A 44 -20.54 -10.82 -15.12
N GLY A 45 -20.00 -9.93 -14.28
CA GLY A 45 -18.83 -10.20 -13.44
C GLY A 45 -19.07 -11.32 -12.43
N ALA A 46 -20.24 -11.33 -11.77
CA ALA A 46 -20.59 -12.38 -10.81
C ALA A 46 -20.72 -13.75 -11.48
N VAL A 47 -21.37 -13.82 -12.65
CA VAL A 47 -21.49 -15.07 -13.42
C VAL A 47 -20.13 -15.57 -13.89
N LYS A 48 -19.25 -14.68 -14.35
CA LYS A 48 -17.90 -15.04 -14.79
C LYS A 48 -17.09 -15.66 -13.66
N THR A 49 -17.10 -15.02 -12.47
CA THR A 49 -16.45 -15.58 -11.27
C THR A 49 -17.05 -16.92 -10.86
N TRP A 50 -18.37 -17.06 -10.98
CA TRP A 50 -19.07 -18.31 -10.68
C TRP A 50 -18.68 -19.44 -11.65
N HIS A 51 -18.72 -19.21 -12.97
CA HIS A 51 -18.31 -20.19 -13.97
C HIS A 51 -16.87 -20.68 -13.76
N TYR A 52 -15.91 -19.77 -13.53
CA TYR A 52 -14.53 -20.18 -13.26
C TYR A 52 -14.39 -21.03 -12.00
N ARG A 53 -15.22 -20.79 -10.98
CA ARG A 53 -15.24 -21.62 -9.77
C ARG A 53 -15.76 -23.02 -10.09
N VAL A 54 -16.83 -23.12 -10.88
CA VAL A 54 -17.40 -24.42 -11.28
C VAL A 54 -16.39 -25.21 -12.11
N VAL A 55 -15.77 -24.59 -13.12
CA VAL A 55 -14.72 -25.22 -13.94
C VAL A 55 -13.53 -25.66 -13.09
N ALA A 56 -13.08 -24.84 -12.15
CA ALA A 56 -12.02 -25.22 -11.23
C ALA A 56 -12.42 -26.39 -10.33
N GLN A 57 -13.67 -26.46 -9.86
CA GLN A 57 -14.18 -27.58 -9.06
C GLN A 57 -14.35 -28.85 -9.90
N GLY A 58 -14.81 -28.74 -11.16
CA GLY A 58 -14.90 -29.85 -12.11
C GLY A 58 -13.53 -30.43 -12.46
N GLY A 59 -12.55 -29.56 -12.74
CA GLY A 59 -11.16 -29.96 -12.97
C GLY A 59 -10.50 -30.63 -11.75
N VAL A 60 -10.82 -30.17 -10.52
CA VAL A 60 -10.40 -30.86 -9.28
C VAL A 60 -11.01 -32.26 -9.18
N LYS A 61 -12.31 -32.41 -9.45
CA LYS A 61 -13.00 -33.71 -9.36
C LYS A 61 -12.53 -34.69 -10.45
N GLN A 62 -12.30 -34.21 -11.67
CA GLN A 62 -11.79 -35.04 -12.77
C GLN A 62 -10.35 -35.50 -12.54
N SER A 63 -9.46 -34.60 -12.09
CA SER A 63 -8.06 -34.94 -11.79
C SER A 63 -7.89 -35.85 -10.58
N GLN A 64 -8.73 -35.71 -9.55
CA GLN A 64 -8.76 -36.64 -8.41
C GLN A 64 -9.17 -38.06 -8.83
N ARG A 65 -10.06 -38.20 -9.82
CA ARG A 65 -10.47 -39.51 -10.36
C ARG A 65 -9.42 -40.14 -11.29
N ALA A 66 -8.65 -39.31 -12.00
CA ALA A 66 -7.67 -39.77 -12.98
C ALA A 66 -6.27 -40.07 -12.39
N GLY A 67 -6.02 -39.80 -11.11
CA GLY A 67 -4.67 -39.95 -10.52
C GLY A 67 -3.64 -39.00 -11.15
N ASP A 68 -4.10 -37.86 -11.68
CA ASP A 68 -3.34 -37.02 -12.59
C ASP A 68 -2.30 -36.15 -11.84
N LYS A 69 -1.04 -36.58 -11.88
CA LYS A 69 0.15 -35.81 -11.43
C LYS A 69 0.21 -34.41 -12.05
N THR A 70 -0.49 -34.19 -13.16
CA THR A 70 -0.69 -32.92 -13.86
C THR A 70 -1.41 -31.89 -13.00
N TRP A 71 -2.44 -32.28 -12.25
CA TRP A 71 -3.16 -31.36 -11.38
C TRP A 71 -2.36 -30.96 -10.15
N GLU A 72 -1.65 -31.92 -9.55
CA GLU A 72 -0.72 -31.61 -8.46
C GLU A 72 0.40 -30.66 -8.91
N ARG A 73 0.93 -30.85 -10.13
CA ARG A 73 1.89 -29.93 -10.74
C ARG A 73 1.30 -28.54 -10.96
N THR A 74 0.06 -28.45 -11.46
CA THR A 74 -0.63 -27.16 -11.63
C THR A 74 -0.91 -26.47 -10.29
N GLN A 75 -1.34 -27.21 -9.27
CA GLN A 75 -1.50 -26.69 -7.90
C GLN A 75 -0.18 -26.17 -7.33
N ARG A 76 0.91 -26.93 -7.53
CA ARG A 76 2.25 -26.53 -7.11
C ARG A 76 2.74 -25.30 -7.87
N TRP A 77 2.46 -25.22 -9.16
CA TRP A 77 2.77 -24.06 -10.00
C TRP A 77 2.00 -22.81 -9.55
N ILE A 78 0.70 -22.92 -9.28
CA ILE A 78 -0.11 -21.82 -8.73
C ILE A 78 0.41 -21.37 -7.36
N LYS A 79 0.72 -22.32 -6.46
CA LYS A 79 1.32 -22.00 -5.15
C LYS A 79 2.66 -21.27 -5.30
N ASN A 80 3.52 -21.71 -6.21
CA ASN A 80 4.81 -21.07 -6.50
C ASN A 80 4.64 -19.66 -7.07
N LEU A 81 3.68 -19.46 -7.98
CA LEU A 81 3.34 -18.14 -8.52
C LEU A 81 2.84 -17.19 -7.44
N LEU A 82 1.94 -17.64 -6.57
CA LEU A 82 1.44 -16.82 -5.46
C LEU A 82 2.57 -16.47 -4.49
N ALA A 83 3.42 -17.43 -4.11
CA ALA A 83 4.57 -17.19 -3.26
C ALA A 83 5.56 -16.20 -3.89
N SER A 84 5.82 -16.33 -5.19
CA SER A 84 6.64 -15.37 -5.95
C SER A 84 6.04 -13.96 -5.94
N ASN A 85 4.72 -13.84 -6.19
CA ASN A 85 4.02 -12.56 -6.15
C ASN A 85 4.10 -11.90 -4.76
N TYR A 86 3.91 -12.67 -3.69
CA TYR A 86 4.08 -12.18 -2.31
C TYR A 86 5.51 -11.67 -2.06
N ARG A 87 6.55 -12.40 -2.50
CA ARG A 87 7.95 -11.96 -2.38
C ARG A 87 8.20 -10.67 -3.16
N MET A 88 7.69 -10.55 -4.39
CA MET A 88 7.81 -9.33 -5.19
C MET A 88 7.13 -8.12 -4.53
N ARG A 89 5.93 -8.30 -3.98
CA ARG A 89 5.24 -7.24 -3.22
C ARG A 89 6.02 -6.81 -1.98
N ALA A 90 6.59 -7.76 -1.24
CA ALA A 90 7.43 -7.47 -0.08
C ALA A 90 8.69 -6.67 -0.48
N GLN A 91 9.36 -7.05 -1.58
CA GLN A 91 10.51 -6.30 -2.11
C GLN A 91 10.15 -4.89 -2.60
N LEU A 92 8.98 -4.72 -3.23
CA LEU A 92 8.48 -3.40 -3.63
C LEU A 92 8.23 -2.48 -2.43
N ASN A 93 7.64 -3.03 -1.36
CA ASN A 93 7.39 -2.29 -0.13
C ASN A 93 8.69 -1.90 0.59
N SER A 94 9.69 -2.79 0.63
CA SER A 94 10.99 -2.46 1.21
C SER A 94 11.74 -1.38 0.43
N LYS A 95 11.70 -1.43 -0.92
CA LYS A 95 12.26 -0.37 -1.78
C LYS A 95 11.55 0.97 -1.57
N ARG A 96 10.22 0.99 -1.43
CA ARG A 96 9.45 2.21 -1.08
C ARG A 96 9.86 2.75 0.30
N GLY A 97 10.06 1.88 1.29
CA GLY A 97 10.56 2.26 2.62
C GLY A 97 11.92 2.96 2.56
N LYS A 98 12.88 2.40 1.82
CA LYS A 98 14.21 2.99 1.62
C LYS A 98 14.15 4.39 0.98
N ARG A 99 13.32 4.58 -0.05
CA ARG A 99 13.14 5.89 -0.72
C ARG A 99 12.53 6.96 0.21
N ARG A 100 11.60 6.56 1.09
CA ARG A 100 11.03 7.48 2.09
C ARG A 100 12.07 7.87 3.14
N ALA A 101 12.89 6.93 3.59
CA ALA A 101 13.98 7.20 4.52
C ALA A 101 15.01 8.17 3.89
N SER A 102 15.41 7.96 2.62
CA SER A 102 16.33 8.86 1.93
C SER A 102 15.77 10.27 1.73
N ALA A 103 14.47 10.40 1.43
CA ALA A 103 13.82 11.71 1.34
C ALA A 103 13.82 12.46 2.69
N ARG A 104 13.57 11.73 3.80
CA ARG A 104 13.65 12.31 5.15
C ARG A 104 15.06 12.74 5.50
N THR A 105 16.08 11.96 5.15
CA THR A 105 17.48 12.33 5.41
C THR A 105 17.90 13.57 4.63
N GLU A 106 17.47 13.73 3.38
CA GLU A 106 17.77 14.94 2.59
C GLU A 106 17.06 16.19 3.14
N LEU A 107 15.81 16.06 3.58
CA LEU A 107 15.11 17.16 4.28
C LEU A 107 15.81 17.53 5.59
N LEU A 108 16.26 16.56 6.37
CA LEU A 108 17.01 16.81 7.60
C LEU A 108 18.35 17.48 7.32
N LYS A 109 19.09 17.07 6.28
CA LYS A 109 20.32 17.75 5.87
C LYS A 109 20.08 19.23 5.53
N LYS A 110 19.01 19.53 4.81
CA LYS A 110 18.62 20.93 4.50
C LYS A 110 18.32 21.72 5.78
N LYS A 111 17.48 21.19 6.67
CA LYS A 111 17.18 21.83 7.97
C LYS A 111 18.43 22.06 8.83
N VAL A 112 19.35 21.09 8.86
CA VAL A 112 20.62 21.25 9.59
C VAL A 112 21.47 22.36 8.98
N LYS A 113 21.48 22.52 7.65
CA LYS A 113 22.19 23.61 6.97
C LYS A 113 21.58 24.96 7.31
N GLU A 114 20.25 25.09 7.21
CA GLU A 114 19.51 26.31 7.57
C GLU A 114 19.79 26.72 9.03
N LEU A 115 19.67 25.78 9.98
CA LEU A 115 19.97 26.05 11.39
C LEU A 115 21.43 26.46 11.63
N ARG A 116 22.39 25.89 10.89
CA ARG A 116 23.80 26.30 10.99
C ARG A 116 24.00 27.72 10.48
N GLU A 117 23.33 28.12 9.41
CA GLU A 117 23.35 29.48 8.88
C GLU A 117 22.71 30.47 9.85
N GLU A 118 21.58 30.12 10.47
CA GLU A 118 20.94 30.91 11.52
C GLU A 118 21.84 31.08 12.75
N ILE A 119 22.46 30.00 13.24
CA ILE A 119 23.42 30.07 14.35
C ILE A 119 24.61 30.97 13.98
N ALA A 120 25.10 30.92 12.74
CA ALA A 120 26.18 31.77 12.28
C ALA A 120 25.77 33.26 12.28
N LYS A 121 24.55 33.57 11.81
CA LYS A 121 23.98 34.93 11.85
C LYS A 121 23.84 35.43 13.28
N LEU A 122 23.23 34.64 14.17
CA LEU A 122 23.06 34.98 15.58
C LEU A 122 24.41 35.19 16.29
N LYS A 123 25.43 34.38 15.97
CA LYS A 123 26.80 34.59 16.47
C LYS A 123 27.41 35.90 15.98
N ALA A 124 27.16 36.28 14.73
CA ALA A 124 27.62 37.55 14.17
C ALA A 124 26.90 38.74 14.83
N GLU A 125 25.58 38.67 15.00
CA GLU A 125 24.79 39.67 15.73
C GLU A 125 25.26 39.80 17.18
N LEU A 126 25.45 38.68 17.88
CA LEU A 126 25.99 38.68 19.24
C LEU A 126 27.38 39.33 19.30
N LYS A 127 28.24 39.09 18.29
CA LYS A 127 29.56 39.73 18.19
C LYS A 127 29.44 41.24 18.01
N ASN A 128 28.48 41.71 17.20
CA ASN A 128 28.21 43.12 16.97
C ASN A 128 27.66 43.81 18.23
N HIS A 129 26.80 43.15 19.00
CA HIS A 129 26.24 43.68 20.25
C HIS A 129 27.16 43.51 21.47
N ARG A 130 28.25 42.72 21.35
CA ARG A 130 29.20 42.44 22.43
C ARG A 130 29.79 43.69 23.09
N PRO A 131 30.17 44.76 22.35
CA PRO A 131 30.68 45.98 22.97
C PRO A 131 29.62 46.70 23.83
N ILE A 132 28.37 46.76 23.35
CA ILE A 132 27.25 47.38 24.06
C ILE A 132 26.93 46.60 25.33
N LEU A 133 26.88 45.27 25.24
CA LEU A 133 26.68 44.40 26.41
C LEU A 133 27.81 44.54 27.44
N ARG A 134 29.07 44.61 26.99
CA ARG A 134 30.23 44.84 27.88
C ARG A 134 30.16 46.21 28.56
N TRP A 135 29.80 47.25 27.81
CA TRP A 135 29.61 48.58 28.36
C TRP A 135 28.50 48.58 29.42
N TRP A 136 27.32 48.03 29.11
CA TRP A 136 26.20 47.96 30.04
C TRP A 136 26.54 47.21 31.34
N VAL A 137 27.23 46.06 31.24
CA VAL A 137 27.69 45.29 32.42
C VAL A 137 28.65 46.13 33.28
N ARG A 138 29.61 46.83 32.65
CA ARG A 138 30.55 47.70 33.37
C ARG A 138 29.83 48.86 34.06
N THR A 139 28.95 49.56 33.35
CA THR A 139 28.19 50.70 33.89
C THR A 139 27.30 50.27 35.05
N ARG A 140 26.66 49.09 34.95
CA ARG A 140 25.85 48.53 36.02
C ARG A 140 26.67 48.16 37.25
N MET A 141 27.86 47.58 37.08
CA MET A 141 28.75 47.29 38.21
C MET A 141 29.23 48.57 38.89
N ALA A 142 29.60 49.60 38.11
CA ALA A 142 30.02 50.90 38.62
C ALA A 142 28.90 51.61 39.41
N LEU A 143 27.66 51.57 38.91
CA LEU A 143 26.50 52.09 39.64
C LEU A 143 26.23 51.35 40.95
N LYS A 144 26.40 50.02 40.95
CA LYS A 144 26.21 49.18 42.15
C LYS A 144 27.29 49.43 43.20
N SER A 145 28.54 49.70 42.81
CA SER A 145 29.61 50.08 43.74
C SER A 145 29.44 51.50 44.27
N ALA A 146 29.03 52.45 43.42
CA ALA A 146 28.76 53.83 43.84
C ALA A 146 27.57 53.92 44.82
N GLY A 147 26.50 53.16 44.56
CA GLY A 147 25.36 53.09 45.47
C GLY A 147 25.69 52.43 46.81
N LYS A 148 26.68 51.53 46.88
CA LYS A 148 27.18 51.00 48.16
C LYS A 148 28.00 52.04 48.92
N ALA A 149 28.88 52.78 48.24
CA ALA A 149 29.71 53.83 48.83
C ALA A 149 28.94 55.08 49.29
N LEU A 150 27.68 55.25 48.87
CA LEU A 150 26.79 56.33 49.31
C LEU A 150 25.93 55.94 50.53
N ILE A 151 25.94 54.67 50.93
CA ILE A 151 25.15 54.13 52.06
C ILE A 151 26.05 53.80 53.27
N GLU A 152 27.38 53.78 53.09
CA GLU A 152 28.40 53.79 54.15
C GLU A 152 28.82 55.22 54.48
#